data_AF-A0A1L3SM64-F1
#
_entry.id   AF-A0A1L3SM64-F1
#
_cell.length_a   1.000
_cell.length_b   1.000
_cell.length_c   1.000
_cell.angle_alpha   90.00
_cell.angle_beta   90.00
_cell.angle_gamma   90.00
#
_symmetry.space_group_name_H-M   'P 1'
#
loop_
_entity.id
_entity.type
_entity.pdbx_description
1 polymer ?
#
loop_
_entity_poly.entity_id
_entity_poly.type
_entity_poly.pdbx_seq_one_letter_code
_entity_poly.pdbx_strand_id
1 'polypeptide(L)'
;MTRKLLALSVSAGMAASVPLLYQANPNLFHDLAAVGLTQITPAPEEERPIPVVNLAAVPSQKQLTGRRVELTMGSRGHFTGEFKINGRRVDAMIDTGATLVAFNEATARKAGIKLSADDFRYRIETANGVALAASADLESLEIGRIRVEGVKAVVLKDHALNDILIGMSFLNRLSKVEVENGAMLLEQ
;
A
#
# COMPACT_ATOMS: atom_id res chain seq x y z
N MET A 1 -22.64 -64.45 32.52
CA MET A 1 -23.29 -63.32 33.24
C MET A 1 -23.77 -62.33 32.19
N THR A 2 -25.06 -62.01 32.22
CA THR A 2 -25.80 -61.26 31.20
C THR A 2 -25.66 -59.74 31.35
N ARG A 3 -25.80 -59.03 30.22
CA ARG A 3 -26.63 -57.82 29.96
C ARG A 3 -25.90 -56.80 29.04
N LYS A 4 -26.41 -56.61 27.81
CA LYS A 4 -27.25 -55.48 27.33
C LYS A 4 -26.40 -54.25 26.93
N LEU A 5 -26.63 -53.46 25.87
CA LEU A 5 -27.64 -53.37 24.79
C LEU A 5 -27.10 -52.38 23.72
N LEU A 6 -27.71 -52.44 22.53
CA LEU A 6 -27.53 -51.65 21.31
C LEU A 6 -27.49 -50.11 21.45
N ALA A 7 -26.86 -49.45 20.46
CA ALA A 7 -27.49 -48.49 19.52
C ALA A 7 -26.52 -48.23 18.34
N LEU A 8 -26.70 -48.83 17.16
CA LEU A 8 -27.56 -48.40 16.05
C LEU A 8 -27.32 -46.95 15.59
N SER A 9 -26.55 -46.77 14.52
CA SER A 9 -26.70 -45.62 13.64
C SER A 9 -26.89 -46.12 12.21
N VAL A 10 -27.96 -45.63 11.60
CA VAL A 10 -28.50 -46.04 10.31
C VAL A 10 -27.73 -45.31 9.21
N SER A 11 -27.07 -46.07 8.35
CA SER A 11 -26.55 -45.62 7.06
C SER A 11 -27.58 -45.94 5.98
N ALA A 12 -28.28 -44.94 5.45
CA ALA A 12 -29.10 -45.07 4.25
C ALA A 12 -29.25 -43.70 3.55
N GLY A 13 -28.47 -43.51 2.48
CA GLY A 13 -28.70 -42.49 1.47
C GLY A 13 -28.74 -43.17 0.12
N MET A 14 -29.91 -43.65 -0.29
CA MET A 14 -30.15 -44.18 -1.63
C MET A 14 -30.12 -43.03 -2.64
N ALA A 15 -29.32 -43.19 -3.70
CA ALA A 15 -29.47 -42.45 -4.94
C ALA A 15 -30.77 -42.91 -5.62
N ALA A 16 -31.79 -42.08 -5.58
CA ALA A 16 -32.98 -42.23 -6.41
C ALA A 16 -33.01 -41.06 -7.39
N SER A 17 -32.84 -41.43 -8.66
CA SER A 17 -33.27 -40.75 -9.88
C SER A 17 -34.33 -39.67 -9.68
N VAL A 18 -34.16 -38.56 -10.41
CA VAL A 18 -35.05 -37.39 -10.45
C VAL A 18 -36.07 -37.55 -11.59
N PRO A 19 -37.28 -38.12 -11.37
CA PRO A 19 -38.41 -37.96 -12.27
C PRO A 19 -39.40 -36.93 -11.69
N LEU A 20 -39.00 -35.66 -11.58
CA LEU A 20 -39.89 -34.61 -11.04
C LEU A 20 -39.68 -33.20 -11.63
N LEU A 21 -38.99 -33.07 -12.76
CA LEU A 21 -38.95 -31.80 -13.54
C LEU A 21 -39.70 -31.87 -14.88
N TYR A 22 -40.29 -33.02 -15.23
CA TYR A 22 -41.06 -33.18 -16.48
C TYR A 22 -42.47 -32.56 -16.41
N GLN A 23 -43.01 -32.31 -15.21
CA GLN A 23 -44.41 -31.89 -15.08
C GLN A 23 -44.62 -30.37 -15.17
N ALA A 24 -43.55 -29.57 -15.23
CA ALA A 24 -43.66 -28.11 -15.13
C ALA A 24 -43.66 -27.36 -16.47
N ASN A 25 -43.13 -27.93 -17.57
CA ASN A 25 -42.99 -27.19 -18.83
C ASN A 25 -42.93 -28.10 -20.08
N PRO A 26 -44.08 -28.47 -20.69
CA PRO A 26 -44.10 -29.23 -21.94
C PRO A 26 -43.59 -28.45 -23.17
N ASN A 27 -43.41 -27.13 -23.07
CA ASN A 27 -43.00 -26.28 -24.20
C ASN A 27 -41.49 -26.15 -24.39
N LEU A 28 -40.66 -26.66 -23.46
CA LEU A 28 -39.19 -26.52 -23.52
C LEU A 28 -38.52 -27.44 -24.55
N PHE A 29 -39.23 -28.44 -25.10
CA PHE A 29 -38.64 -29.41 -26.04
C PHE A 29 -38.96 -29.13 -27.52
N HIS A 30 -39.79 -28.13 -27.83
CA HIS A 30 -40.05 -27.73 -29.21
C HIS A 30 -38.95 -26.82 -29.80
N ASP A 31 -38.18 -26.11 -28.96
CA ASP A 31 -37.12 -25.21 -29.41
C ASP A 31 -35.77 -25.88 -29.69
N LEU A 32 -35.60 -27.16 -29.31
CA LEU A 32 -34.39 -27.92 -29.61
C LEU A 32 -34.42 -28.62 -30.99
N ALA A 33 -35.53 -28.53 -31.71
CA ALA A 33 -35.68 -29.08 -33.07
C ALA A 33 -35.54 -28.02 -34.18
N ALA A 34 -35.12 -26.80 -33.85
CA ALA A 34 -34.95 -25.69 -34.80
C ALA A 34 -33.49 -25.19 -34.87
N VAL A 35 -32.50 -26.10 -34.74
CA VAL A 35 -31.11 -25.81 -35.14
C VAL A 35 -31.04 -25.83 -36.68
N GLY A 36 -31.66 -24.81 -37.28
CA GLY A 36 -31.59 -24.46 -38.69
C GLY A 36 -30.74 -23.20 -38.84
N LEU A 37 -29.54 -23.40 -39.39
CA LEU A 37 -28.64 -22.44 -40.02
C LEU A 37 -29.14 -20.98 -40.05
N THR A 38 -28.80 -20.18 -39.05
CA THR A 38 -28.91 -18.72 -39.12
C THR A 38 -27.62 -18.09 -38.61
N GLN A 39 -27.09 -17.17 -39.40
CA GLN A 39 -25.77 -16.57 -39.26
C GLN A 39 -25.62 -15.83 -37.93
N ILE A 40 -24.56 -16.17 -37.18
CA ILE A 40 -24.16 -15.44 -35.97
C ILE A 40 -23.51 -14.13 -36.42
N THR A 41 -24.27 -13.04 -36.42
CA THR A 41 -23.71 -11.69 -36.46
C THR A 41 -23.35 -11.31 -35.02
N PRO A 42 -22.09 -11.02 -34.67
CA PRO A 42 -21.78 -10.57 -33.31
C PRO A 42 -22.42 -9.19 -33.07
N ALA A 43 -23.28 -9.11 -32.06
CA ALA A 43 -23.79 -7.85 -31.56
C ALA A 43 -22.64 -7.03 -30.95
N PRO A 44 -22.65 -5.68 -31.03
CA PRO A 44 -21.65 -4.86 -30.37
C PRO A 44 -21.70 -5.10 -28.85
N GLU A 45 -20.55 -5.44 -28.28
CA GLU A 45 -20.36 -5.65 -26.87
C GLU A 45 -20.46 -4.29 -26.15
N GLU A 46 -21.63 -3.98 -25.58
CA GLU A 46 -21.78 -2.83 -24.68
C GLU A 46 -20.97 -3.10 -23.40
N GLU A 47 -19.77 -2.56 -23.39
CA GLU A 47 -18.83 -2.59 -22.28
C GLU A 47 -19.44 -1.86 -21.07
N ARG A 48 -20.17 -2.59 -20.22
CA ARG A 48 -20.62 -2.06 -18.93
C ARG A 48 -19.38 -1.82 -18.07
N PRO A 49 -19.08 -0.58 -17.64
CA PRO A 49 -17.91 -0.34 -16.83
C PRO A 49 -18.05 -1.12 -15.52
N ILE A 50 -17.11 -2.02 -15.27
CA ILE A 50 -16.99 -2.72 -13.99
C ILE A 50 -16.65 -1.65 -12.95
N PRO A 51 -17.44 -1.49 -11.88
CA PRO A 51 -17.08 -0.55 -10.83
C PRO A 51 -15.83 -1.07 -10.13
N VAL A 52 -14.68 -0.46 -10.43
CA VAL A 52 -13.44 -0.68 -9.69
C VAL A 52 -13.63 -0.02 -8.33
N VAL A 53 -14.02 -0.82 -7.33
CA VAL A 53 -14.03 -0.38 -5.94
C VAL A 53 -12.58 -0.38 -5.46
N ASN A 54 -11.95 0.80 -5.46
CA ASN A 54 -10.61 0.98 -4.95
C ASN A 54 -10.64 0.95 -3.41
N LEU A 55 -10.54 -0.25 -2.82
CA LEU A 55 -10.73 -0.50 -1.38
C LEU A 55 -9.43 -0.42 -0.55
N ALA A 56 -8.55 0.52 -0.88
CA ALA A 56 -7.51 0.96 0.01
C ALA A 56 -7.58 2.48 0.08
N ALA A 57 -7.86 3.04 1.27
CA ALA A 57 -7.68 4.46 1.51
C ALA A 57 -6.19 4.76 1.32
N VAL A 58 -5.81 5.19 0.11
CA VAL A 58 -4.48 5.72 -0.15
C VAL A 58 -4.33 6.92 0.78
N PRO A 59 -3.31 6.96 1.67
CA PRO A 59 -3.06 8.13 2.50
C PRO A 59 -3.02 9.35 1.59
N SER A 60 -3.94 10.29 1.83
CA SER A 60 -4.13 11.41 0.92
C SER A 60 -3.17 12.53 1.29
N GLN A 61 -2.37 12.95 0.32
CA GLN A 61 -1.55 14.15 0.42
C GLN A 61 -2.28 15.29 -0.26
N LYS A 62 -2.70 16.28 0.53
CA LYS A 62 -3.42 17.46 0.06
C LYS A 62 -2.54 18.68 0.12
N GLN A 63 -2.25 19.26 -1.04
CA GLN A 63 -1.57 20.54 -1.13
C GLN A 63 -2.56 21.67 -0.79
N LEU A 64 -2.27 22.43 0.26
CA LEU A 64 -3.06 23.60 0.66
C LEU A 64 -2.47 24.88 0.04
N THR A 65 -3.17 26.01 0.16
CA THR A 65 -2.66 27.34 -0.23
C THR A 65 -1.38 27.69 0.54
N GLY A 66 -0.44 28.42 -0.10
CA GLY A 66 0.88 28.69 0.49
C GLY A 66 1.78 27.45 0.56
N ARG A 67 2.75 27.46 1.47
CA ARG A 67 3.69 26.34 1.70
C ARG A 67 3.17 25.40 2.78
N ARG A 68 1.99 24.84 2.53
CA ARG A 68 1.27 24.00 3.48
C ARG A 68 0.85 22.68 2.85
N VAL A 69 1.02 21.59 3.58
CA VAL A 69 0.60 20.25 3.15
C VAL A 69 -0.14 19.58 4.29
N GLU A 70 -1.25 18.94 3.97
CA GLU A 70 -1.97 18.07 4.90
C GLU A 70 -1.80 16.62 4.46
N LEU A 71 -1.40 15.75 5.39
CA LEU A 71 -1.28 14.31 5.20
C LEU A 71 -2.37 13.61 6.01
N THR A 72 -3.11 12.70 5.38
CA THR A 72 -4.02 11.82 6.10
C THR A 72 -3.26 10.61 6.62
N MET A 73 -3.54 10.23 7.86
CA MET A 73 -3.00 9.01 8.46
C MET A 73 -3.43 7.79 7.63
N GLY A 74 -2.47 6.93 7.28
CA GLY A 74 -2.74 5.68 6.60
C GLY A 74 -3.38 4.64 7.52
N SER A 75 -3.89 3.56 6.93
CA SER A 75 -4.54 2.45 7.65
C SER A 75 -3.66 1.78 8.72
N ARG A 76 -2.33 1.92 8.60
CA ARG A 76 -1.34 1.37 9.55
C ARG A 76 -0.97 2.33 10.68
N GLY A 77 -1.61 3.50 10.77
CA GLY A 77 -1.37 4.48 11.84
C GLY A 77 -0.18 5.42 11.59
N HIS A 78 0.42 5.38 10.40
CA HIS A 78 1.55 6.24 10.03
C HIS A 78 1.14 7.29 9.00
N PHE A 79 1.78 8.46 9.06
CA PHE A 79 1.69 9.47 8.01
C PHE A 79 2.72 9.15 6.93
N THR A 80 2.26 9.07 5.69
CA THR A 80 3.12 8.86 4.51
C THR A 80 2.77 9.90 3.46
N GLY A 81 3.71 10.21 2.59
CA GLY A 81 3.51 11.15 1.51
C GLY A 81 4.55 10.99 0.40
N GLU A 82 4.28 11.62 -0.74
CA GLU A 82 5.22 11.80 -1.82
C GLU A 82 6.13 13.00 -1.52
N PHE A 83 7.42 12.70 -1.34
CA PHE A 83 8.48 13.67 -1.17
C PHE A 83 9.36 13.74 -2.41
N LYS A 84 10.22 14.76 -2.47
CA LYS A 84 11.36 14.77 -3.39
C LYS A 84 12.66 14.94 -2.64
N ILE A 85 13.59 14.01 -2.84
CA ILE A 85 14.99 14.12 -2.40
C ILE A 85 15.83 14.54 -3.60
N ASN A 86 16.47 15.70 -3.54
CA ASN A 86 17.25 16.27 -4.65
C ASN A 86 16.46 16.24 -5.98
N GLY A 87 15.18 16.60 -5.94
CA GLY A 87 14.28 16.60 -7.10
C GLY A 87 13.75 15.23 -7.53
N ARG A 88 14.11 14.13 -6.87
CA ARG A 88 13.64 12.77 -7.18
C ARG A 88 12.48 12.35 -6.27
N ARG A 89 11.36 12.01 -6.89
CA ARG A 89 10.16 11.53 -6.18
C ARG A 89 10.45 10.25 -5.40
N VAL A 90 10.00 10.23 -4.15
CA VAL A 90 10.08 9.09 -3.24
C VAL A 90 8.85 9.07 -2.36
N ASP A 91 8.36 7.88 -2.02
CA ASP A 91 7.37 7.71 -0.95
C ASP A 91 8.13 7.59 0.37
N ALA A 92 7.72 8.38 1.36
CA ALA A 92 8.37 8.39 2.65
C ALA A 92 7.36 8.47 3.79
N MET A 93 7.76 7.96 4.94
CA MET A 93 7.00 7.98 6.18
C MET A 93 7.53 9.07 7.11
N ILE A 94 6.62 9.81 7.75
CA ILE A 94 7.00 10.72 8.83
C ILE A 94 7.32 9.90 10.08
N ASP A 95 8.51 10.08 10.64
CA ASP A 95 8.96 9.40 11.84
C ASP A 95 9.57 10.40 12.83
N THR A 96 8.78 10.82 13.82
CA THR A 96 9.24 11.73 14.88
C THR A 96 10.24 11.09 15.84
N GLY A 97 10.38 9.76 15.82
CA GLY A 97 11.41 9.04 16.58
C GLY A 97 12.79 9.08 15.91
N ALA A 98 12.83 9.34 14.59
CA ALA A 98 14.08 9.46 13.86
C ALA A 98 14.69 10.86 14.04
N THR A 99 15.94 10.94 14.52
CA THR A 99 16.64 12.23 14.65
C THR A 99 16.99 12.83 13.28
N LEU A 100 17.38 11.99 12.32
CA LEU A 100 17.79 12.39 10.98
C LEU A 100 16.83 11.81 9.94
N VAL A 101 16.79 12.41 8.74
CA VAL A 101 16.20 11.75 7.57
C VAL A 101 17.03 10.51 7.26
N ALA A 102 16.37 9.37 7.06
CA ALA A 102 17.04 8.09 6.80
C ALA A 102 16.48 7.44 5.53
N PHE A 103 17.37 6.98 4.65
CA PHE A 103 17.01 6.25 3.44
C PHE A 103 18.10 5.25 3.05
N ASN A 104 17.83 4.38 2.09
CA ASN A 104 18.76 3.33 1.68
C ASN A 104 19.68 3.74 0.52
N GLU A 105 20.72 2.94 0.27
CA GLU A 105 21.68 3.10 -0.83
C GLU A 105 21.01 3.23 -2.19
N ALA A 106 19.99 2.42 -2.46
CA ALA A 106 19.24 2.49 -3.71
C ALA A 106 18.61 3.87 -3.93
N THR A 107 18.05 4.46 -2.88
CA THR A 107 17.48 5.80 -2.92
C THR A 107 18.58 6.85 -3.07
N ALA A 108 19.71 6.71 -2.37
CA ALA A 108 20.85 7.61 -2.49
C ALA A 108 21.37 7.67 -3.94
N ARG A 109 21.55 6.52 -4.59
CA ARG A 109 21.96 6.43 -6.00
C ARG A 109 20.97 7.15 -6.92
N LYS A 110 19.66 6.94 -6.73
CA LYS A 110 18.61 7.61 -7.53
C LYS A 110 18.65 9.13 -7.34
N ALA A 111 18.90 9.59 -6.11
CA ALA A 111 19.03 10.99 -5.72
C ALA A 111 20.37 11.64 -6.12
N GLY A 112 21.27 10.91 -6.81
CA GLY A 112 22.56 11.43 -7.26
C GLY A 112 23.64 11.50 -6.17
N ILE A 113 23.37 10.94 -4.98
CA ILE A 113 24.31 10.89 -3.86
C ILE A 113 25.26 9.71 -4.09
N LYS A 114 26.54 10.01 -4.28
CA LYS A 114 27.59 9.02 -4.51
C LYS A 114 28.25 8.65 -3.19
N LEU A 115 28.20 7.36 -2.87
CA LEU A 115 28.81 6.80 -1.66
C LEU A 115 29.71 5.63 -2.04
N SER A 116 30.81 5.48 -1.32
CA SER A 116 31.71 4.34 -1.34
C SER A 116 31.43 3.42 -0.14
N ALA A 117 32.04 2.23 -0.13
CA ALA A 117 31.92 1.32 1.01
C ALA A 117 32.48 1.94 2.30
N ASP A 118 33.55 2.72 2.22
CA ASP A 118 34.25 3.34 3.35
C ASP A 118 33.45 4.48 4.01
N ASP A 119 32.41 4.98 3.32
CA ASP A 119 31.52 5.99 3.89
C ASP A 119 30.63 5.43 4.99
N PHE A 120 30.38 4.11 5.01
CA PHE A 120 29.51 3.43 5.97
C PHE A 120 30.21 3.13 7.30
N ARG A 121 30.67 4.18 7.96
CA ARG A 121 31.48 4.10 9.19
C ARG A 121 30.72 4.48 10.46
N TYR A 122 29.52 5.02 10.35
CA TYR A 122 28.71 5.41 11.51
C TYR A 122 27.85 4.24 11.97
N ARG A 123 27.80 4.00 13.28
CA ARG A 123 26.87 3.04 13.87
C ARG A 123 25.63 3.79 14.34
N ILE A 124 24.46 3.34 13.90
CA ILE A 124 23.18 3.91 14.32
C ILE A 124 22.30 2.82 14.93
N GLU A 125 21.54 3.18 15.95
CA GLU A 125 20.55 2.30 16.56
C GLU A 125 19.24 2.43 15.77
N THR A 126 18.69 1.27 15.39
CA THR A 126 17.41 1.17 14.70
C THR A 126 16.52 0.18 15.45
N ALA A 127 15.25 0.10 15.07
CA ALA A 127 14.33 -0.90 15.61
C ALA A 127 14.83 -2.35 15.36
N ASN A 128 15.65 -2.57 14.33
CA ASN A 128 16.22 -3.88 13.98
C ASN A 128 17.61 -4.10 14.61
N GLY A 129 18.03 -3.24 15.54
CA GLY A 129 19.35 -3.25 16.15
C GLY A 129 20.32 -2.27 15.49
N VAL A 130 21.62 -2.53 15.65
CA VAL A 130 22.67 -1.61 15.18
C VAL A 130 22.94 -1.82 13.69
N ALA A 131 22.92 -0.73 12.92
CA ALA A 131 23.25 -0.70 11.51
C ALA A 131 24.44 0.23 11.23
N LEU A 132 25.14 -0.03 10.12
CA LEU A 132 26.12 0.90 9.57
C LEU A 132 25.43 1.92 8.65
N ALA A 133 25.85 3.16 8.75
CA ALA A 133 25.34 4.27 7.96
C ALA A 133 26.46 5.16 7.43
N ALA A 134 26.18 5.81 6.30
CA ALA A 134 26.93 6.94 5.79
C ALA A 134 26.19 8.23 6.11
N SER A 135 26.92 9.31 6.38
CA SER A 135 26.31 10.65 6.51
C SER A 135 26.11 11.25 5.13
N ALA A 136 25.00 11.96 4.94
CA ALA A 136 24.70 12.70 3.72
C ALA A 136 24.06 14.05 4.04
N ASP A 137 24.27 15.01 3.14
CA ASP A 137 23.59 16.30 3.13
C ASP A 137 22.70 16.36 1.89
N LEU A 138 21.40 16.55 2.10
CA LEU A 138 20.45 16.70 1.01
C LEU A 138 20.50 18.14 0.51
N GLU A 139 20.66 18.31 -0.81
CA GLU A 139 20.54 19.62 -1.46
C GLU A 139 19.14 20.19 -1.21
N SER A 140 18.12 19.33 -1.35
CA SER A 140 16.75 19.67 -1.00
C SER A 140 15.91 18.47 -0.62
N LEU A 141 15.03 18.66 0.35
CA LEU A 141 13.91 17.79 0.67
C LEU A 141 12.61 18.59 0.51
N GLU A 142 11.70 18.07 -0.31
CA GLU A 142 10.44 18.73 -0.64
C GLU A 142 9.24 17.86 -0.34
N ILE A 143 8.13 18.50 0.03
CA ILE A 143 6.80 17.93 0.03
C ILE A 143 5.81 18.97 -0.49
N GLY A 144 5.14 18.67 -1.61
CA GLY A 144 4.29 19.64 -2.28
C GLY A 144 5.04 20.94 -2.61
N ARG A 145 4.63 22.06 -2.02
CA ARG A 145 5.30 23.38 -2.15
C ARG A 145 6.30 23.72 -1.05
N ILE A 146 6.45 22.87 -0.05
CA ILE A 146 7.47 23.01 1.00
C ILE A 146 8.80 22.53 0.43
N ARG A 147 9.85 23.35 0.55
CA ARG A 147 11.22 23.00 0.13
C ARG A 147 12.20 23.42 1.21
N VAL A 148 12.93 22.44 1.76
CA VAL A 148 13.97 22.68 2.77
C VAL A 148 15.31 22.25 2.18
N GLU A 149 16.30 23.14 2.27
CA GLU A 149 17.64 22.90 1.74
C GLU A 149 18.65 22.59 2.85
N GLY A 150 19.69 21.83 2.50
CA GLY A 150 20.76 21.45 3.42
C GLY A 150 20.26 20.59 4.59
N VAL A 151 19.43 19.58 4.30
CA VAL A 151 18.87 18.69 5.33
C VAL A 151 19.86 17.59 5.66
N LYS A 152 20.19 17.44 6.95
CA LYS A 152 21.06 16.37 7.44
C LYS A 152 20.38 15.02 7.31
N ALA A 153 21.08 14.04 6.75
CA ALA A 153 20.55 12.70 6.56
C ALA A 153 21.59 11.61 6.82
N VAL A 154 21.08 10.39 6.93
CA VAL A 154 21.89 9.16 6.94
C VAL A 154 21.42 8.21 5.86
N VAL A 155 22.38 7.53 5.24
CA VAL A 155 22.15 6.49 4.25
C VAL A 155 22.53 5.15 4.86
N LEU A 156 21.58 4.22 4.87
CA LEU A 156 21.77 2.86 5.34
C LEU A 156 21.98 1.91 4.16
N LYS A 157 22.55 0.74 4.44
CA LYS A 157 22.57 -0.37 3.49
C LYS A 157 21.14 -0.82 3.13
N ASP A 158 20.94 -1.29 1.91
CA ASP A 158 19.62 -1.64 1.37
C ASP A 158 18.83 -2.65 2.24
N HIS A 159 19.51 -3.56 2.94
CA HIS A 159 18.88 -4.55 3.82
C HIS A 159 18.57 -4.04 5.24
N ALA A 160 19.10 -2.88 5.63
CA ALA A 160 18.97 -2.35 6.98
C ALA A 160 17.79 -1.39 7.14
N LEU A 161 17.19 -0.94 6.04
CA LEU A 161 16.06 -0.01 6.05
C LEU A 161 15.10 -0.28 4.88
N ASN A 162 13.84 -0.53 5.21
CA ASN A 162 12.79 -0.82 4.23
C ASN A 162 12.14 0.46 3.69
N ASP A 163 11.74 1.36 4.59
CA ASP A 163 11.01 2.58 4.27
C ASP A 163 11.89 3.83 4.47
N ILE A 164 11.68 4.85 3.65
CA ILE A 164 12.34 6.15 3.84
C ILE A 164 11.67 6.86 5.02
N LEU A 165 12.48 7.34 5.96
CA LEU A 165 12.02 7.98 7.18
C LEU A 165 12.34 9.48 7.14
N ILE A 166 11.31 10.30 7.31
CA ILE A 166 11.42 11.75 7.45
C ILE A 166 11.50 12.09 8.93
N GLY A 167 12.72 12.30 9.40
CA GLY A 167 13.01 12.58 10.81
C GLY A 167 13.07 14.08 11.16
N MET A 168 13.45 14.33 12.41
CA MET A 168 13.46 15.64 13.05
C MET A 168 14.38 16.66 12.36
N SER A 169 15.45 16.23 11.71
CA SER A 169 16.32 17.10 10.88
C SER A 169 15.59 17.87 9.77
N PHE A 170 14.44 17.36 9.29
CA PHE A 170 13.55 18.05 8.39
C PHE A 170 12.41 18.72 9.16
N LEU A 171 11.73 17.99 10.05
CA LEU A 171 10.52 18.45 10.73
C LEU A 171 10.76 19.72 11.56
N ASN A 172 11.92 19.85 12.21
CA ASN A 172 12.29 21.04 12.99
C ASN A 172 12.60 22.28 12.12
N ARG A 173 12.68 22.13 10.79
CA ARG A 173 12.88 23.24 9.85
C ARG A 173 11.57 23.87 9.39
N LEU A 174 10.44 23.29 9.78
CA LEU A 174 9.10 23.76 9.49
C LEU A 174 8.63 24.69 10.59
N SER A 175 7.82 25.70 10.24
CA SER A 175 7.19 26.58 11.23
C SER A 175 6.05 25.90 11.97
N LYS A 176 5.44 24.87 11.37
CA LYS A 176 4.38 24.08 11.99
C LYS A 176 4.43 22.61 11.59
N VAL A 177 4.33 21.75 12.60
CA VAL A 177 4.04 20.32 12.49
C VAL A 177 2.98 20.01 13.53
N GLU A 178 1.74 19.80 13.09
CA GLU A 178 0.60 19.55 13.99
C GLU A 178 -0.15 18.31 13.56
N VAL A 179 -0.56 17.50 14.53
CA VAL A 179 -1.39 16.31 14.30
C VAL A 179 -2.72 16.50 15.00
N GLU A 180 -3.81 16.43 14.25
CA GLU A 180 -5.16 16.55 14.78
C GLU A 180 -6.11 15.66 13.97
N ASN A 181 -6.99 14.92 14.66
CA ASN A 181 -8.08 14.15 14.03
C ASN A 181 -7.64 13.19 12.89
N GLY A 182 -6.46 12.59 13.01
CA GLY A 182 -5.91 11.69 11.97
C GLY A 182 -5.35 12.40 10.73
N ALA A 183 -5.17 13.72 10.80
CA ALA A 183 -4.47 14.53 9.80
C ALA A 183 -3.20 15.15 10.39
N MET A 184 -2.18 15.33 9.56
CA MET A 184 -0.96 16.04 9.90
C MET A 184 -0.82 17.27 9.01
N LEU A 185 -0.74 18.45 9.62
CA LEU A 185 -0.45 19.70 8.94
C LEU A 185 1.04 20.01 9.02
N LEU A 186 1.65 20.21 7.85
CA LEU A 186 3.01 20.70 7.67
C LEU A 186 2.97 22.12 7.09
N GLU A 187 3.71 23.05 7.67
CA GLU A 187 3.82 24.43 7.19
C GLU A 187 5.26 24.92 7.28
N GLN A 188 5.74 25.55 6.20
CA GLN A 188 7.04 26.22 6.17
C GLN A 188 6.88 27.70 6.49
#